data_AF-A0A2D4SQB1-F1
#
_entry.id   AF-A0A2D4SQB1-F1
#
_cell.length_a   1.000
_cell.length_b   1.000
_cell.length_c   1.000
_cell.angle_alpha   90.00
_cell.angle_beta   90.00
_cell.angle_gamma   90.00
#
_symmetry.space_group_name_H-M   'P 1'
#
loop_
_entity.id
_entity.type
_entity.pdbx_description
1 polymer ?
#
loop_
_entity_poly.entity_id
_entity_poly.type
_entity_poly.pdbx_seq_one_letter_code
_entity_poly.pdbx_strand_id
1 'polypeptide(L)'
;MNLFLSFGFLLLGCPEPIDENQGNVDGTTLKDQADQQGGIASDVDGKSIPKLDAAPPSMGTFPGDLPQNELDPKYTQEELKKDGGIINGYVRCDDCAGAILIRVLPPPPEPNGGTPSKDDMQLITHSKIDSAGAFSIYVPNNSTVVLQVVDDANSDGRPNQGERMGMRGSGPLEVSGSVDGIELTVGVFPQKEPEGGVTPPPEPVPGSNPDVEDGEPPEDNGTLAPQEGQPMDGQPTNPPEGQVPGGQAPGGQAPGGQAPQPGGVTPPPDGSGPPSDDG
;
A
#
# COMPACT_ATOMS: atom_id res chain seq x y z
N MET A 1 -18.66 -53.11 -27.52
CA MET A 1 -20.09 -53.30 -27.18
C MET A 1 -20.46 -52.26 -26.13
N ASN A 2 -21.62 -51.65 -26.33
CA ASN A 2 -22.18 -50.49 -25.64
C ASN A 2 -22.33 -50.68 -24.12
N LEU A 3 -22.14 -49.60 -23.34
CA LEU A 3 -23.25 -49.06 -22.56
C LEU A 3 -23.02 -47.58 -22.21
N PHE A 4 -23.77 -46.71 -22.89
CA PHE A 4 -24.06 -45.35 -22.45
C PHE A 4 -24.84 -45.42 -21.13
N LEU A 5 -24.40 -44.71 -20.09
CA LEU A 5 -25.30 -44.25 -19.04
C LEU A 5 -25.24 -42.73 -18.96
N SER A 6 -26.24 -42.15 -19.61
CA SER A 6 -26.67 -40.78 -19.47
C SER A 6 -27.38 -40.64 -18.12
N PHE A 7 -26.94 -39.73 -17.27
CA PHE A 7 -27.74 -39.23 -16.16
C PHE A 7 -27.72 -37.70 -16.21
N GLY A 8 -28.69 -37.18 -16.94
CA GLY A 8 -29.11 -35.78 -16.86
C GLY A 8 -30.14 -35.61 -15.76
N PHE A 9 -29.88 -34.65 -14.89
CA PHE A 9 -30.81 -33.87 -14.06
C PHE A 9 -30.01 -32.56 -13.80
N LEU A 10 -30.22 -31.42 -14.45
CA LEU A 10 -31.43 -30.63 -14.72
C LEU A 10 -32.27 -30.33 -13.47
N LEU A 11 -31.75 -29.44 -12.62
CA LEU A 11 -32.49 -28.46 -11.78
C LEU A 11 -31.49 -27.32 -11.44
N LEU A 12 -31.21 -26.33 -12.31
CA LEU A 12 -32.03 -25.14 -12.58
C LEU A 12 -32.82 -24.62 -11.38
N GLY A 13 -32.10 -24.24 -10.31
CA GLY A 13 -32.59 -23.31 -9.29
C GLY A 13 -32.13 -21.89 -9.62
N CYS A 14 -32.89 -21.17 -10.45
CA CYS A 14 -32.76 -19.72 -10.59
C CYS A 14 -33.45 -19.06 -9.39
N PRO A 15 -32.76 -18.28 -8.55
CA PRO A 15 -33.45 -17.47 -7.55
C PRO A 15 -34.33 -16.44 -8.26
N GLU A 16 -35.59 -16.35 -7.84
CA GLU A 16 -36.54 -15.30 -8.24
C GLU A 16 -35.94 -13.91 -8.02
N PRO A 17 -36.10 -12.97 -8.98
CA PRO A 17 -35.84 -11.57 -8.71
C PRO A 17 -36.91 -11.03 -7.75
N ILE A 18 -36.46 -10.45 -6.65
CA ILE A 18 -37.31 -9.65 -5.76
C ILE A 18 -37.81 -8.45 -6.56
N ASP A 19 -39.14 -8.38 -6.70
CA ASP A 19 -39.88 -7.26 -7.27
C ASP A 19 -39.82 -6.09 -6.28
N GLU A 20 -38.76 -5.26 -6.39
CA GLU A 20 -38.66 -4.00 -5.65
C GLU A 20 -39.60 -2.97 -6.28
N ASN A 21 -40.79 -2.98 -5.72
CA ASN A 21 -41.83 -1.98 -5.72
C ASN A 21 -41.32 -0.55 -6.02
N GLN A 22 -41.79 -0.03 -7.16
CA GLN A 22 -41.64 1.35 -7.62
C GLN A 22 -42.19 2.34 -6.58
N GLY A 23 -41.29 2.85 -5.73
CA GLY A 23 -41.46 4.11 -5.04
C GLY A 23 -41.27 5.26 -6.02
N ASN A 24 -42.37 5.70 -6.62
CA ASN A 24 -42.48 6.95 -7.37
C ASN A 24 -42.10 8.14 -6.46
N VAL A 25 -40.90 8.69 -6.64
CA VAL A 25 -40.52 10.01 -6.10
C VAL A 25 -40.30 10.93 -7.29
N ASP A 26 -41.30 11.79 -7.49
CA ASP A 26 -41.34 12.83 -8.48
C ASP A 26 -40.17 13.80 -8.35
N GLY A 27 -39.69 14.26 -9.50
CA GLY A 27 -38.48 15.03 -9.66
C GLY A 27 -38.56 16.44 -9.09
N THR A 28 -37.40 16.93 -8.66
CA THR A 28 -37.09 18.36 -8.73
C THR A 28 -35.61 18.55 -9.03
N THR A 29 -35.34 18.84 -10.30
CA THR A 29 -34.36 19.82 -10.79
C THR A 29 -33.05 19.96 -10.02
N LEU A 30 -31.98 19.31 -10.49
CA LEU A 30 -30.60 19.82 -10.41
C LEU A 30 -29.79 19.27 -11.61
N LYS A 31 -29.98 19.92 -12.76
CA LYS A 31 -28.91 20.07 -13.76
C LYS A 31 -28.00 21.20 -13.26
N ASP A 32 -26.71 21.09 -13.54
CA ASP A 32 -25.61 21.99 -13.18
C ASP A 32 -24.93 21.73 -11.82
N GLN A 33 -24.15 20.65 -11.76
CA GLN A 33 -22.92 20.67 -10.95
C GLN A 33 -21.91 19.62 -11.46
N ALA A 34 -21.48 19.81 -12.70
CA ALA A 34 -20.28 19.20 -13.25
C ALA A 34 -19.32 20.34 -13.61
N ASP A 35 -18.72 20.95 -12.58
CA ASP A 35 -17.51 21.80 -12.64
C ASP A 35 -17.27 22.39 -11.24
N GLN A 36 -16.73 21.58 -10.32
CA GLN A 36 -16.04 22.06 -9.12
C GLN A 36 -15.29 20.89 -8.45
N GLN A 37 -14.20 20.44 -9.10
CA GLN A 37 -13.14 19.72 -8.40
C GLN A 37 -12.34 20.75 -7.58
N GLY A 38 -12.58 20.76 -6.27
CA GLY A 38 -11.92 21.68 -5.33
C GLY A 38 -12.70 21.86 -4.02
N GLY A 39 -13.30 20.79 -3.50
CA GLY A 39 -14.07 20.83 -2.26
C GLY A 39 -13.16 20.96 -1.04
N ILE A 40 -13.10 22.17 -0.47
CA ILE A 40 -12.61 22.41 0.88
C ILE A 40 -13.52 21.69 1.89
N ALA A 41 -12.95 20.82 2.72
CA ALA A 41 -13.65 20.27 3.87
C ALA A 41 -14.06 21.43 4.80
N SER A 42 -15.37 21.66 4.92
CA SER A 42 -15.91 22.62 5.88
C SER A 42 -16.24 21.86 7.17
N ASP A 43 -15.74 22.34 8.30
CA ASP A 43 -16.11 21.86 9.62
C ASP A 43 -17.59 22.15 9.91
N VAL A 44 -18.20 21.34 10.77
CA VAL A 44 -19.66 21.29 11.07
C VAL A 44 -20.20 22.63 11.60
N ASP A 45 -19.32 23.52 12.07
CA ASP A 45 -19.69 24.82 12.63
C ASP A 45 -19.59 26.01 11.65
N GLY A 46 -19.35 25.77 10.35
CA GLY A 46 -19.38 26.82 9.32
C GLY A 46 -18.29 27.89 9.47
N LYS A 47 -17.29 27.65 10.31
CA LYS A 47 -16.15 28.54 10.50
C LYS A 47 -15.09 28.17 9.47
N SER A 48 -14.87 29.05 8.50
CA SER A 48 -13.80 28.92 7.50
C SER A 48 -12.46 28.73 8.20
N ILE A 49 -11.92 27.51 8.14
CA ILE A 49 -10.60 27.17 8.67
C ILE A 49 -9.59 28.00 7.85
N PRO A 50 -8.70 28.79 8.48
CA PRO A 50 -7.64 29.47 7.76
C PRO A 50 -6.87 28.42 6.95
N LYS A 51 -6.66 28.69 5.66
CA LYS A 51 -5.85 27.86 4.76
C LYS A 51 -4.52 27.58 5.45
N LEU A 52 -4.41 26.41 6.05
CA LEU A 52 -3.13 25.81 6.33
C LEU A 52 -2.64 25.40 4.95
N ASP A 53 -1.79 26.23 4.35
CA ASP A 53 -0.96 25.88 3.18
C ASP A 53 0.08 24.79 3.57
N ALA A 54 -0.33 23.85 4.41
CA ALA A 54 0.38 22.61 4.65
C ALA A 54 0.21 21.82 3.36
N ALA A 55 1.30 21.74 2.58
CA ALA A 55 1.37 20.90 1.41
C ALA A 55 0.76 19.52 1.76
N PRO A 56 -0.20 19.01 0.98
CA PRO A 56 -0.67 17.65 1.18
C PRO A 56 0.56 16.75 1.21
N PRO A 57 0.67 15.80 2.15
CA PRO A 57 1.85 14.94 2.24
C PRO A 57 2.06 14.33 0.86
N SER A 58 3.15 14.71 0.21
CA SER A 58 3.56 14.10 -1.04
C SER A 58 3.91 12.66 -0.68
N MET A 59 2.97 11.75 -0.90
CA MET A 59 3.21 10.32 -0.83
C MET A 59 4.16 9.99 -1.97
N GLY A 60 5.45 10.17 -1.69
CA GLY A 60 6.51 10.22 -2.67
C GLY A 60 6.60 8.93 -3.47
N THR A 61 6.99 9.06 -4.74
CA THR A 61 7.68 7.99 -5.44
C THR A 61 8.84 7.53 -4.56
N PHE A 62 8.82 6.29 -4.07
CA PHE A 62 9.87 5.78 -3.19
C PHE A 62 11.26 6.06 -3.78
N PRO A 63 12.13 6.83 -3.10
CA PRO A 63 13.49 7.05 -3.53
C PRO A 63 14.32 5.83 -3.14
N GLY A 64 14.18 4.73 -3.88
CA GLY A 64 14.99 3.51 -3.72
C GLY A 64 14.21 2.28 -3.28
N ASP A 65 14.91 1.15 -3.26
CA ASP A 65 14.40 -0.15 -2.82
C ASP A 65 13.87 -0.04 -1.38
N LEU A 66 12.61 -0.44 -1.19
CA LEU A 66 12.02 -0.60 0.13
C LEU A 66 12.88 -1.56 0.97
N PRO A 67 13.15 -1.25 2.24
CA PRO A 67 13.94 -2.14 3.06
C PRO A 67 13.18 -3.47 3.27
N GLN A 68 13.90 -4.59 3.33
CA GLN A 68 13.31 -5.93 3.30
C GLN A 68 12.25 -6.16 4.40
N ASN A 69 12.39 -5.51 5.57
CA ASN A 69 11.43 -5.55 6.67
C ASN A 69 10.08 -4.87 6.35
N GLU A 70 10.02 -3.97 5.36
CA GLU A 70 8.75 -3.42 4.88
C GLU A 70 8.09 -4.33 3.85
N LEU A 71 8.82 -5.29 3.28
CA LEU A 71 8.31 -6.24 2.29
C LEU A 71 7.81 -7.52 2.93
N ASP A 72 8.51 -8.01 3.97
CA ASP A 72 8.19 -9.28 4.61
C ASP A 72 7.16 -9.10 5.74
N PRO A 73 5.95 -9.67 5.61
CA PRO A 73 4.91 -9.54 6.61
C PRO A 73 5.30 -10.26 7.90
N LYS A 74 5.02 -9.64 9.04
CA LYS A 74 5.21 -10.21 10.38
C LYS A 74 4.29 -11.41 10.64
N TYR A 75 3.08 -11.38 10.06
CA TYR A 75 2.06 -12.41 10.21
C TYR A 75 1.49 -12.83 8.86
N THR A 76 1.28 -14.13 8.69
CA THR A 76 0.53 -14.68 7.55
C THR A 76 -0.98 -14.58 7.78
N GLN A 77 -1.77 -14.59 6.69
CA GLN A 77 -3.23 -14.55 6.80
C GLN A 77 -3.78 -15.83 7.47
N GLU A 78 -3.09 -16.96 7.32
CA GLU A 78 -3.44 -18.26 7.91
C GLU A 78 -3.28 -18.27 9.43
N GLU A 79 -2.29 -17.53 9.96
CA GLU A 79 -2.12 -17.33 11.38
C GLU A 79 -3.23 -16.45 11.94
N LEU A 80 -3.47 -15.30 11.30
CA LEU A 80 -4.45 -14.32 11.75
C LEU A 80 -5.90 -14.78 11.62
N LYS A 81 -6.20 -15.74 10.75
CA LYS A 81 -7.55 -16.36 10.65
C LYS A 81 -8.01 -17.03 11.93
N LYS A 82 -7.09 -17.43 12.83
CA LYS A 82 -7.43 -18.20 14.04
C LYS A 82 -7.96 -17.31 15.17
N ASP A 83 -7.36 -16.14 15.34
CA ASP A 83 -7.54 -15.28 16.51
C ASP A 83 -7.42 -13.77 16.19
N GLY A 84 -7.34 -13.39 14.93
CA GLY A 84 -7.29 -12.01 14.46
C GLY A 84 -8.65 -11.36 14.28
N GLY A 85 -8.63 -10.04 14.11
CA GLY A 85 -9.77 -9.26 13.64
C GLY A 85 -9.88 -9.33 12.12
N ILE A 86 -11.04 -9.01 11.59
CA ILE A 86 -11.35 -9.02 10.16
C ILE A 86 -11.72 -7.62 9.70
N ILE A 87 -11.14 -7.19 8.58
CA ILE A 87 -11.48 -5.94 7.93
C ILE A 87 -12.10 -6.29 6.59
N ASN A 88 -13.36 -5.89 6.39
CA ASN A 88 -14.07 -6.01 5.13
C ASN A 88 -14.23 -4.64 4.49
N GLY A 89 -14.06 -4.59 3.18
CA GLY A 89 -14.12 -3.35 2.46
C GLY A 89 -14.21 -3.52 0.96
N TYR A 90 -13.98 -2.41 0.27
CA TYR A 90 -13.99 -2.31 -1.17
C TYR A 90 -12.80 -1.47 -1.66
N VAL A 91 -12.14 -1.94 -2.71
CA VAL A 91 -11.11 -1.19 -3.43
C VAL A 91 -11.71 -0.59 -4.69
N ARG A 92 -11.53 0.73 -4.87
CA ARG A 92 -11.82 1.44 -6.12
C ARG A 92 -10.53 1.66 -6.90
N CYS A 93 -10.55 1.25 -8.16
CA CYS A 93 -9.52 1.57 -9.13
C CYS A 93 -10.11 1.46 -10.54
N ASP A 94 -10.19 2.58 -11.25
CA ASP A 94 -10.88 2.62 -12.55
C ASP A 94 -10.02 2.05 -13.69
N ASP A 95 -8.70 2.06 -13.52
CA ASP A 95 -7.73 1.76 -14.57
C ASP A 95 -6.54 0.92 -14.09
N CYS A 96 -6.71 0.15 -13.01
CA CYS A 96 -5.68 -0.77 -12.50
C CYS A 96 -5.26 -1.79 -13.55
N ALA A 97 -3.94 -1.97 -13.69
CA ALA A 97 -3.36 -2.82 -14.71
C ALA A 97 -3.09 -4.24 -14.21
N GLY A 98 -2.87 -4.39 -12.90
CA GLY A 98 -2.53 -5.66 -12.28
C GLY A 98 -3.49 -6.08 -11.17
N ALA A 99 -3.00 -7.03 -10.37
CA ALA A 99 -3.65 -7.41 -9.13
C ALA A 99 -3.54 -6.27 -8.11
N ILE A 100 -4.41 -6.30 -7.11
CA ILE A 100 -4.37 -5.33 -6.02
C ILE A 100 -3.73 -5.97 -4.80
N LEU A 101 -2.69 -5.32 -4.28
CA LEU A 101 -2.06 -5.68 -3.03
C LEU A 101 -2.56 -4.77 -1.91
N ILE A 102 -3.22 -5.37 -0.92
CA ILE A 102 -3.70 -4.70 0.29
C ILE A 102 -2.69 -4.95 1.40
N ARG A 103 -2.10 -3.89 1.94
CA ARG A 103 -1.06 -3.93 2.97
C ARG A 103 -1.59 -3.34 4.27
N VAL A 104 -1.23 -3.99 5.37
CA VAL A 104 -1.56 -3.56 6.72
C VAL A 104 -0.27 -3.14 7.41
N LEU A 105 -0.17 -1.85 7.70
CA LEU A 105 1.00 -1.23 8.29
C LEU A 105 0.72 -0.82 9.74
N PRO A 106 1.75 -0.76 10.59
CA PRO A 106 1.63 -0.11 11.88
C PRO A 106 1.39 1.40 11.68
N PRO A 107 0.75 2.09 12.64
CA PRO A 107 0.61 3.53 12.60
C PRO A 107 2.00 4.19 12.65
N PRO A 108 2.19 5.34 11.99
CA PRO A 108 3.43 6.10 12.11
C PRO A 108 3.70 6.42 13.59
N PRO A 109 4.97 6.37 14.04
CA PRO A 109 5.32 6.75 15.40
C PRO A 109 4.97 8.22 15.64
N GLU A 110 4.51 8.52 16.86
CA GLU A 110 4.26 9.91 17.24
C GLU A 110 5.58 10.72 17.22
N PRO A 111 5.57 11.99 16.79
CA PRO A 111 6.78 12.80 16.66
C PRO A 111 7.54 13.00 17.99
N ASN A 112 6.88 12.78 19.12
CA ASN A 112 7.47 12.87 20.47
C ASN A 112 7.65 11.51 21.16
N GLY A 113 7.35 10.39 20.46
CA GLY A 113 7.25 9.05 21.03
C GLY A 113 8.58 8.33 21.30
N GLY A 114 9.72 9.02 21.18
CA GLY A 114 11.05 8.39 21.20
C GLY A 114 11.44 7.79 19.85
N THR A 115 12.67 7.29 19.74
CA THR A 115 13.16 6.66 18.51
C THR A 115 12.40 5.36 18.28
N PRO A 116 11.61 5.23 17.20
CA PRO A 116 10.92 3.98 16.88
C PRO A 116 11.95 2.88 16.69
N SER A 117 11.68 1.69 17.25
CA SER A 117 12.51 0.54 16.95
C SER A 117 12.26 0.11 15.50
N LYS A 118 13.25 -0.51 14.85
CA LYS A 118 13.10 -1.01 13.47
C LYS A 118 11.95 -2.01 13.33
N ASP A 119 11.64 -2.72 14.41
CA ASP A 119 10.57 -3.71 14.46
C ASP A 119 9.18 -3.05 14.53
N ASP A 120 9.10 -1.79 14.96
CA ASP A 120 7.83 -1.04 15.08
C ASP A 120 7.28 -0.56 13.73
N MET A 121 8.09 -0.63 12.66
CA MET A 121 7.70 -0.22 11.30
C MET A 121 7.57 -1.41 10.33
N GLN A 122 7.62 -2.65 10.84
CA GLN A 122 7.50 -3.85 10.01
C GLN A 122 6.07 -3.99 9.44
N LEU A 123 5.96 -4.44 8.19
CA LEU A 123 4.68 -4.81 7.58
C LEU A 123 3.97 -5.85 8.46
N ILE A 124 2.72 -5.58 8.87
CA ILE A 124 1.97 -6.50 9.74
C ILE A 124 1.55 -7.72 8.93
N THR A 125 0.86 -7.48 7.82
CA THR A 125 0.40 -8.52 6.90
C THR A 125 -0.01 -7.90 5.57
N HIS A 126 -0.30 -8.73 4.57
CA HIS A 126 -0.86 -8.29 3.30
C HIS A 126 -1.83 -9.33 2.74
N SER A 127 -2.61 -8.93 1.74
CA SER A 127 -3.46 -9.81 0.95
C SER A 127 -3.43 -9.35 -0.50
N LYS A 128 -3.51 -10.31 -1.43
CA LYS A 128 -3.56 -10.07 -2.86
C LYS A 128 -4.95 -10.43 -3.37
N ILE A 129 -5.58 -9.54 -4.13
CA ILE A 129 -6.84 -9.78 -4.83
C ILE A 129 -6.63 -9.56 -6.32
N ASP A 130 -7.33 -10.33 -7.16
CA ASP A 130 -7.08 -10.34 -8.62
C ASP A 130 -7.47 -9.04 -9.32
N SER A 131 -8.41 -8.29 -8.75
CA SER A 131 -8.90 -7.02 -9.32
C SER A 131 -9.51 -6.14 -8.23
N ALA A 132 -9.68 -4.85 -8.52
CA ALA A 132 -10.37 -3.92 -7.64
C ALA A 132 -11.81 -4.41 -7.36
N GLY A 133 -12.22 -4.36 -6.10
CA GLY A 133 -13.50 -4.93 -5.67
C GLY A 133 -13.56 -5.15 -4.17
N ALA A 134 -14.49 -6.01 -3.76
CA ALA A 134 -14.63 -6.39 -2.36
C ALA A 134 -13.38 -7.13 -1.87
N PHE A 135 -12.97 -6.83 -0.64
CA PHE A 135 -11.86 -7.51 0.00
C PHE A 135 -12.18 -7.88 1.44
N SER A 136 -11.44 -8.87 1.93
CA SER A 136 -11.39 -9.23 3.33
C SER A 136 -9.95 -9.53 3.72
N ILE A 137 -9.49 -8.97 4.83
CA ILE A 137 -8.13 -9.16 5.33
C ILE A 137 -8.16 -9.32 6.85
N TYR A 138 -7.40 -10.31 7.34
CA TYR A 138 -7.25 -10.55 8.77
C TYR A 138 -6.09 -9.73 9.32
N VAL A 139 -6.24 -9.22 10.54
CA VAL A 139 -5.26 -8.39 11.25
C VAL A 139 -5.16 -8.81 12.73
N PRO A 140 -4.10 -8.47 13.47
CA PRO A 140 -4.06 -8.72 14.90
C PRO A 140 -5.24 -8.07 15.64
N ASN A 141 -5.86 -8.79 16.55
CA ASN A 141 -6.96 -8.25 17.36
C ASN A 141 -6.48 -7.17 18.33
N ASN A 142 -7.35 -6.21 18.62
CA ASN A 142 -7.08 -5.04 19.46
C ASN A 142 -5.86 -4.23 19.01
N SER A 143 -5.71 -4.05 17.69
CA SER A 143 -4.61 -3.29 17.09
C SER A 143 -5.09 -2.01 16.42
N THR A 144 -4.19 -1.03 16.32
CA THR A 144 -4.36 0.13 15.43
C THR A 144 -3.52 -0.10 14.20
N VAL A 145 -4.09 0.06 13.01
CA VAL A 145 -3.43 -0.23 11.73
C VAL A 145 -3.67 0.87 10.71
N VAL A 146 -2.78 0.97 9.72
CA VAL A 146 -2.97 1.78 8.51
C VAL A 146 -3.15 0.83 7.33
N LEU A 147 -4.17 1.11 6.52
CA LEU A 147 -4.42 0.35 5.29
C LEU A 147 -3.84 1.10 4.10
N GLN A 148 -2.99 0.40 3.37
CA GLN A 148 -2.42 0.85 2.11
C GLN A 148 -2.85 -0.12 1.01
N VAL A 149 -3.14 0.41 -0.17
CA VAL A 149 -3.47 -0.36 -1.37
C VAL A 149 -2.45 -0.05 -2.46
N VAL A 150 -2.03 -1.06 -3.23
CA VAL A 150 -1.06 -0.94 -4.32
C VAL A 150 -1.60 -1.64 -5.57
N ASP A 151 -1.45 -1.02 -6.73
CA ASP A 151 -1.64 -1.65 -8.05
C ASP A 151 -0.36 -2.42 -8.43
N ASP A 152 -0.34 -3.72 -8.15
CA ASP A 152 0.76 -4.66 -8.42
C ASP A 152 0.75 -5.03 -9.91
N ALA A 153 1.10 -4.04 -10.74
CA ALA A 153 1.03 -4.08 -12.19
C ALA A 153 1.97 -5.14 -12.78
N ASN A 154 3.08 -5.45 -12.10
CA ASN A 154 4.04 -6.47 -12.53
C ASN A 154 3.78 -7.86 -11.92
N SER A 155 2.81 -7.98 -11.00
CA SER A 155 2.38 -9.21 -10.34
C SER A 155 3.46 -9.89 -9.47
N ASP A 156 4.45 -9.16 -8.98
CA ASP A 156 5.51 -9.72 -8.12
C ASP A 156 5.12 -9.78 -6.64
N GLY A 157 3.95 -9.20 -6.28
CA GLY A 157 3.43 -9.18 -4.92
C GLY A 157 4.15 -8.21 -3.99
N ARG A 158 4.90 -7.26 -4.55
CA ARG A 158 5.67 -6.23 -3.83
C ARG A 158 5.35 -4.86 -4.40
N PRO A 159 5.32 -3.81 -3.57
CA PRO A 159 5.25 -2.44 -4.09
C PRO A 159 6.55 -2.09 -4.82
N ASN A 160 6.42 -1.60 -6.04
CA ASN A 160 7.53 -1.17 -6.88
C ASN A 160 7.52 0.33 -7.15
N GLN A 161 8.68 0.85 -7.54
CA GLN A 161 8.79 2.26 -7.94
C GLN A 161 7.93 2.51 -9.20
N GLY A 162 7.06 3.51 -9.11
CA GLY A 162 6.17 3.90 -10.21
C GLY A 162 4.79 3.23 -10.17
N GLU A 163 4.57 2.27 -9.28
CA GLU A 163 3.24 1.74 -9.04
C GLU A 163 2.34 2.74 -8.30
N ARG A 164 1.05 2.62 -8.55
CA ARG A 164 0.04 3.47 -7.93
C ARG A 164 -0.30 2.95 -6.56
N MET A 165 -0.46 3.86 -5.62
CA MET A 165 -0.75 3.53 -4.24
C MET A 165 -1.84 4.43 -3.70
N GLY A 166 -2.61 3.87 -2.78
CA GLY A 166 -3.62 4.58 -2.01
C GLY A 166 -3.46 4.29 -0.53
N MET A 167 -3.99 5.18 0.29
CA MET A 167 -4.21 4.93 1.71
C MET A 167 -5.65 5.25 2.06
N ARG A 168 -6.14 4.66 3.14
CA ARG A 168 -7.42 5.04 3.73
C ARG A 168 -7.39 6.53 4.13
N GLY A 169 -8.32 7.32 3.59
CA GLY A 169 -8.34 8.77 3.79
C GLY A 169 -8.60 9.22 5.23
N SER A 170 -9.25 8.40 6.05
CA SER A 170 -9.57 8.71 7.45
C SER A 170 -8.46 8.30 8.43
N GLY A 171 -7.26 7.97 7.96
CA GLY A 171 -6.10 7.67 8.80
C GLY A 171 -6.14 6.27 9.44
N PRO A 172 -5.45 6.08 10.59
CA PRO A 172 -5.39 4.81 11.30
C PRO A 172 -6.77 4.25 11.67
N LEU A 173 -6.84 2.93 11.77
CA LEU A 173 -8.05 2.18 12.06
C LEU A 173 -7.81 1.29 13.28
N GLU A 174 -8.66 1.42 14.30
CA GLU A 174 -8.70 0.49 15.43
C GLU A 174 -9.52 -0.75 15.08
N VAL A 175 -8.99 -1.94 15.39
CA VAL A 175 -9.62 -3.22 15.07
C VAL A 175 -9.70 -4.07 16.32
N SER A 176 -10.91 -4.24 16.86
CA SER A 176 -11.21 -5.06 18.05
C SER A 176 -12.10 -6.27 17.74
N GLY A 177 -12.23 -6.65 16.47
CA GLY A 177 -13.16 -7.69 16.00
C GLY A 177 -13.37 -7.59 14.49
N SER A 178 -14.62 -7.38 14.05
CA SER A 178 -14.95 -7.09 12.65
C SER A 178 -15.08 -5.59 12.42
N VAL A 179 -14.50 -5.12 11.32
CA VAL A 179 -14.71 -3.77 10.79
C VAL A 179 -15.18 -3.87 9.35
N ASP A 180 -16.29 -3.22 9.04
CA ASP A 180 -16.93 -3.26 7.72
C ASP A 180 -17.00 -1.87 7.08
N GLY A 181 -17.26 -1.83 5.76
CA GLY A 181 -17.49 -0.58 5.04
C GLY A 181 -16.23 0.25 4.78
N ILE A 182 -15.05 -0.38 4.84
CA ILE A 182 -13.80 0.30 4.50
C ILE A 182 -13.71 0.52 2.99
N GLU A 183 -13.48 1.76 2.57
CA GLU A 183 -13.20 2.08 1.17
C GLU A 183 -11.72 2.46 1.01
N LEU A 184 -11.05 1.80 0.07
CA LEU A 184 -9.70 2.13 -0.37
C LEU A 184 -9.76 2.58 -1.82
N THR A 185 -9.08 3.67 -2.17
CA THR A 185 -8.99 4.12 -3.56
C THR A 185 -7.54 4.06 -3.98
N VAL A 186 -7.25 3.34 -5.06
CA VAL A 186 -5.94 3.38 -5.71
C VAL A 186 -5.85 4.71 -6.43
N GLY A 187 -5.00 5.60 -5.94
CA GLY A 187 -4.80 6.90 -6.55
C GLY A 187 -3.56 6.93 -7.44
N VAL A 188 -3.68 7.58 -8.60
CA VAL A 188 -2.54 8.38 -9.09
C VAL A 188 -2.56 9.63 -8.21
N PHE A 189 -1.63 9.74 -7.27
CA PHE A 189 -1.47 11.02 -6.59
C PHE A 189 -1.23 12.07 -7.67
N PRO A 190 -2.03 13.15 -7.74
CA PRO A 190 -1.75 14.21 -8.68
C PRO A 190 -0.30 14.60 -8.42
N GLN A 191 0.54 14.44 -9.43
CA GLN A 191 1.90 14.97 -9.33
C GLN A 191 1.69 16.42 -8.96
N LYS A 192 2.20 16.81 -7.79
CA LYS A 192 2.20 18.21 -7.39
C LYS A 192 2.81 18.92 -8.59
N GLU A 193 2.00 19.66 -9.37
CA GLU A 193 2.55 20.49 -10.42
C GLU A 193 3.67 21.25 -9.75
N PRO A 194 4.92 21.18 -10.25
CA PRO A 194 6.05 21.78 -9.57
C PRO A 194 5.64 23.20 -9.19
N GLU A 195 5.50 23.46 -7.89
CA GLU A 195 5.14 24.76 -7.33
C GLU A 195 6.32 25.68 -7.62
N GLY A 196 6.33 26.19 -8.84
CA GLY A 196 7.58 26.52 -9.49
C GLY A 196 7.57 26.02 -10.92
N GLY A 197 6.54 26.38 -11.68
CA GLY A 197 6.79 26.84 -13.02
C GLY A 197 7.84 27.94 -12.87
N VAL A 198 9.11 27.56 -13.03
CA VAL A 198 10.21 28.48 -13.22
C VAL A 198 9.74 29.29 -14.42
N THR A 199 9.18 30.48 -14.19
CA THR A 199 9.09 31.46 -15.26
C THR A 199 10.50 31.49 -15.83
N PRO A 200 10.70 31.11 -17.11
CA PRO A 200 12.02 31.17 -17.69
C PRO A 200 12.55 32.57 -17.37
N PRO A 201 13.80 32.69 -16.91
CA PRO A 201 14.39 33.99 -16.62
C PRO A 201 14.07 34.90 -17.82
N PRO A 202 13.56 36.12 -17.61
CA PRO A 202 13.15 36.99 -18.70
C PRO A 202 14.31 37.03 -19.70
N GLU A 203 14.01 36.76 -20.97
CA GLU A 203 15.02 36.80 -22.02
C GLU A 203 15.80 38.11 -21.88
N PRO A 204 17.15 38.07 -21.88
CA PRO A 204 17.94 39.28 -21.77
C PRO A 204 17.52 40.21 -22.89
N VAL A 205 16.93 41.35 -22.52
CA VAL A 205 16.45 42.35 -23.47
C VAL A 205 17.65 42.77 -24.33
N PRO A 206 17.65 42.51 -25.65
CA PRO A 206 18.76 42.89 -26.50
C PRO A 206 18.85 44.42 -26.52
N GLY A 207 19.88 45.00 -25.90
CA GLY A 207 20.19 46.43 -26.01
C GLY A 207 20.47 47.20 -24.73
N SER A 208 20.47 46.57 -23.55
CA SER A 208 20.92 47.26 -22.33
C SER A 208 22.40 46.99 -22.09
N ASN A 209 23.27 47.80 -22.67
CA ASN A 209 24.66 47.88 -22.22
C ASN A 209 24.63 48.43 -20.78
N PRO A 210 25.17 47.74 -19.77
CA PRO A 210 25.47 48.40 -18.52
C PRO A 210 26.60 49.39 -18.79
N ASP A 211 26.29 50.68 -18.67
CA ASP A 211 27.30 51.71 -18.46
C ASP A 211 28.16 51.24 -17.29
N VAL A 212 29.43 50.99 -17.59
CA VAL A 212 30.48 50.72 -16.63
C VAL A 212 30.75 52.06 -15.93
N GLU A 213 30.00 52.33 -14.86
CA GLU A 213 30.39 53.37 -13.92
C GLU A 213 31.55 52.82 -13.08
N ASP A 214 32.73 53.41 -13.31
CA ASP A 214 33.97 53.23 -12.54
C ASP A 214 33.71 53.44 -11.04
N GLY A 215 33.48 52.33 -10.33
CA GLY A 215 33.36 52.28 -8.87
C GLY A 215 34.61 51.70 -8.23
N GLU A 216 35.23 52.50 -7.37
CA GLU A 216 36.51 52.33 -6.68
C GLU A 216 36.78 50.94 -6.06
N PRO A 217 38.07 50.53 -5.96
CA PRO A 217 38.45 49.29 -5.30
C PRO A 217 38.17 49.37 -3.78
N PRO A 218 37.55 48.33 -3.17
CA PRO A 218 37.37 48.32 -1.73
C PRO A 218 38.71 48.19 -1.00
N GLU A 219 38.88 49.05 -0.01
CA GLU A 219 40.04 49.09 0.88
C GLU A 219 40.19 47.78 1.66
N ASP A 220 41.41 47.26 1.57
CA ASP A 220 41.99 46.19 2.39
C ASP A 220 41.96 46.60 3.87
N ASN A 221 41.21 45.87 4.68
CA ASN A 221 41.27 45.98 6.13
C ASN A 221 41.03 44.64 6.81
N GLY A 222 42.14 43.96 7.14
CA GLY A 222 42.28 43.39 8.48
C GLY A 222 42.12 41.88 8.61
N THR A 223 43.28 41.21 8.61
CA THR A 223 43.74 40.30 9.67
C THR A 223 42.77 39.23 10.17
N LEU A 224 42.94 37.99 9.69
CA LEU A 224 42.79 36.80 10.52
C LEU A 224 43.97 35.82 10.27
N ALA A 225 44.48 35.31 11.38
CA ALA A 225 45.71 34.55 11.55
C ALA A 225 45.75 33.19 10.80
N PRO A 226 46.95 32.62 10.56
CA PRO A 226 47.09 31.29 10.00
C PRO A 226 46.66 30.22 11.03
N GLN A 227 45.65 29.41 10.69
CA GLN A 227 45.45 28.14 11.37
C GLN A 227 46.41 27.10 10.78
N GLU A 228 47.44 26.80 11.57
CA GLU A 228 48.32 25.66 11.42
C GLU A 228 47.56 24.34 11.61
N GLY A 229 47.78 23.41 10.68
CA GLY A 229 47.96 21.99 11.01
C GLY A 229 46.70 21.14 11.19
N GLN A 230 46.24 20.53 10.09
CA GLN A 230 45.76 19.15 10.18
C GLN A 230 46.37 18.30 9.05
N PRO A 231 47.01 17.17 9.38
CA PRO A 231 47.69 16.33 8.42
C PRO A 231 46.69 15.58 7.54
N MET A 232 46.87 15.69 6.21
CA MET A 232 46.55 14.59 5.31
C MET A 232 47.48 13.43 5.68
N ASP A 233 46.92 12.27 6.01
CA ASP A 233 47.45 10.94 5.70
C ASP A 233 46.66 9.90 6.51
N GLY A 234 45.88 9.09 5.80
CA GLY A 234 45.03 8.09 6.44
C GLY A 234 44.29 7.24 5.43
N GLN A 235 45.03 6.61 4.53
CA GLN A 235 44.58 5.45 3.76
C GLN A 235 44.57 4.21 4.67
N PRO A 236 43.43 3.51 4.85
CA PRO A 236 43.40 2.10 5.19
C PRO A 236 43.06 1.32 3.91
N THR A 237 44.06 0.90 3.14
CA THR A 237 44.49 -0.51 3.05
C THR A 237 43.33 -1.50 3.04
N ASN A 238 43.11 -2.12 1.87
CA ASN A 238 42.35 -3.34 1.68
C ASN A 238 42.60 -4.35 2.80
N PRO A 239 41.55 -5.04 3.31
CA PRO A 239 41.77 -6.25 4.09
C PRO A 239 42.34 -7.36 3.20
N PRO A 240 43.21 -8.22 3.76
CA PRO A 240 43.89 -9.28 3.02
C PRO A 240 42.93 -10.34 2.49
N GLU A 241 43.25 -10.88 1.32
CA GLU A 241 42.74 -12.14 0.78
C GLU A 241 42.87 -13.24 1.83
N GLY A 242 41.79 -13.46 2.58
CA GLY A 242 41.60 -14.61 3.42
C GLY A 242 41.28 -15.81 2.54
N GLN A 243 42.24 -16.72 2.46
CA GLN A 243 42.06 -18.12 2.08
C GLN A 243 40.69 -18.65 2.53
N VAL A 244 39.84 -19.02 1.58
CA VAL A 244 38.80 -20.02 1.81
C VAL A 244 39.49 -21.38 1.92
N PRO A 245 39.39 -22.09 3.06
CA PRO A 245 39.76 -23.49 3.13
C PRO A 245 38.88 -24.26 2.15
N GLY A 246 39.49 -25.14 1.36
CA GLY A 246 38.78 -26.09 0.51
C GLY A 246 37.81 -26.92 1.34
N GLY A 247 36.54 -26.50 1.34
CA GLY A 247 35.41 -27.26 1.82
C GLY A 247 35.06 -28.30 0.77
N GLN A 248 35.63 -29.50 0.95
CA GLN A 248 35.15 -30.74 0.36
C GLN A 248 33.62 -30.77 0.38
N ALA A 249 33.00 -30.87 -0.80
CA ALA A 249 31.58 -31.20 -0.90
C ALA A 249 31.35 -32.59 -0.29
N PRO A 250 30.50 -32.74 0.73
CA PRO A 250 29.92 -34.04 1.01
C PRO A 250 28.97 -34.34 -0.14
N GLY A 251 29.28 -35.37 -0.92
CA GLY A 251 28.32 -36.00 -1.81
C GLY A 251 27.15 -36.53 -0.99
N GLY A 252 26.15 -35.67 -0.79
CA GLY A 252 24.86 -36.05 -0.25
C GLY A 252 24.01 -36.59 -1.38
N GLN A 253 23.93 -37.93 -1.47
CA GLN A 253 22.88 -38.62 -2.22
C GLN A 253 21.52 -38.01 -1.86
N ALA A 254 20.79 -37.54 -2.87
CA ALA A 254 19.38 -37.26 -2.73
C ALA A 254 18.65 -38.57 -2.36
N PRO A 255 17.93 -38.65 -1.23
CA PRO A 255 16.94 -39.69 -1.04
C PRO A 255 15.80 -39.40 -2.03
N GLY A 256 15.48 -40.38 -2.87
CA GLY A 256 14.32 -40.31 -3.74
C GLY A 256 13.06 -40.04 -2.92
N GLY A 257 12.54 -38.82 -3.03
CA GLY A 257 11.20 -38.48 -2.57
C GLY A 257 10.21 -39.13 -3.51
N GLN A 258 9.58 -40.20 -3.04
CA GLN A 258 8.43 -40.84 -3.68
C GLN A 258 7.31 -39.80 -3.88
N ALA A 259 6.68 -39.86 -5.06
CA ALA A 259 5.45 -39.13 -5.34
C ALA A 259 4.37 -39.44 -4.28
N PRO A 260 3.58 -38.44 -3.85
CA PRO A 260 2.42 -38.68 -3.01
C PRO A 260 1.45 -39.61 -3.75
N GLN A 261 1.11 -40.75 -3.13
CA GLN A 261 0.00 -41.56 -3.59
C GLN A 261 -1.32 -40.82 -3.32
N PRO A 262 -2.22 -40.71 -4.30
CA PRO A 262 -3.59 -40.26 -4.05
C PRO A 262 -4.35 -41.42 -3.42
N GLY A 263 -4.46 -41.44 -2.09
CA GLY A 263 -5.12 -42.49 -1.35
C GLY A 263 -6.04 -41.94 -0.27
N GLY A 264 -7.34 -42.25 -0.40
CA GLY A 264 -8.24 -42.36 0.74
C GLY A 264 -9.39 -41.35 0.80
N VAL A 265 -10.34 -41.45 -0.13
CA VAL A 265 -11.72 -41.03 0.17
C VAL A 265 -12.28 -41.98 1.22
N THR A 266 -12.40 -41.49 2.45
CA THR A 266 -13.17 -42.15 3.51
C THR A 266 -14.64 -41.76 3.30
N PRO A 267 -15.58 -42.71 3.15
CA PRO A 267 -17.00 -42.38 3.15
C PRO A 267 -17.43 -41.89 4.54
N PRO A 268 -18.39 -40.96 4.63
CA PRO A 268 -18.95 -40.55 5.91
C PRO A 268 -19.71 -41.72 6.56
N PRO A 269 -19.72 -41.82 7.90
CA PRO A 269 -20.52 -42.80 8.61
C PRO A 269 -22.02 -42.49 8.41
N ASP A 270 -22.77 -43.52 8.03
CA ASP A 270 -24.23 -43.53 8.01
C ASP A 270 -24.77 -43.23 9.41
N GLY A 271 -25.16 -41.96 9.61
CA GLY A 271 -25.80 -41.45 10.81
C GLY A 271 -27.31 -41.68 10.75
N SER A 272 -27.72 -42.85 11.21
CA SER A 272 -29.09 -43.24 11.53
C SER A 272 -29.78 -42.25 12.48
N GLY A 273 -30.87 -41.64 12.01
CA GLY A 273 -32.12 -41.32 12.76
C GLY A 273 -32.08 -40.39 13.98
N PRO A 274 -33.15 -39.58 14.15
CA PRO A 274 -34.05 -39.88 15.27
C PRO A 274 -35.52 -40.05 14.85
N PRO A 275 -36.34 -40.71 15.70
CA PRO A 275 -37.70 -41.13 15.37
C PRO A 275 -38.67 -39.96 15.33
N SER A 276 -39.71 -40.12 14.50
CA SER A 276 -40.95 -39.36 14.59
C SER A 276 -41.54 -39.52 15.99
N ASP A 277 -41.87 -38.40 16.63
CA ASP A 277 -42.72 -38.37 17.81
C ASP A 277 -44.11 -37.91 17.35
N ASP A 278 -45.08 -38.80 17.54
CA ASP A 278 -46.51 -38.54 17.35
C ASP A 278 -47.03 -37.74 18.56
N GLY A 279 -47.63 -36.58 18.28
CA GLY A 279 -48.36 -35.76 19.25
C GLY A 279 -49.38 -34.87 18.57
#